data_AF-A0A1I1GJ26-F1
#
_entry.id   AF-A0A1I1GJ26-F1
#
_cell.length_a   1.000
_cell.length_b   1.000
_cell.length_c   1.000
_cell.angle_alpha   90.00
_cell.angle_beta   90.00
_cell.angle_gamma   90.00
#
_symmetry.space_group_name_H-M   'P 1'
#
loop_
_entity.id
_entity.type
_entity.pdbx_description
1 polymer ?
#
loop_
_entity_poly.entity_id
_entity_poly.type
_entity_poly.pdbx_seq_one_letter_code
_entity_poly.pdbx_strand_id
1 'polypeptide(L)'
;MDYIQTVEEFPIYFPVFEATMRITSERLIDFDPFTKFVFQMLGSGKTIAAVEEVTELRSYIILEEVYRLQGWGFFEEDDGNYNLTKIGQRYLKLMSLVDDLNEESRKVLVNAFNGKVIGGGARLFKADECMPRLKVKVVKELLQNKNFSNSHAFFVEHVCFTHPNSYDLSKEELESIQVWIDCDPRTQYYGASIKEVPVQTLEKEFLESFDMAIQTGIIPITIKLHHPLLEEYRHVWPTLKQLKQFDSSLLSEKAEEILELQEILVATEAVLPTFYYEQLTGNIVSSYDDYSISNQVYKLKWEQTNVPDQLNIEQLPEDIDIPPGFEIEFKQGDIMMRTTPLSSWFLA
;
A
#
# COMPACT_ATOMS: atom_id res chain seq x y z
N MET A 1 -22.96 24.22 -3.78
CA MET A 1 -23.43 22.89 -3.34
C MET A 1 -22.39 21.93 -3.83
N ASP A 2 -21.53 21.48 -2.94
CA ASP A 2 -20.43 20.59 -3.29
C ASP A 2 -21.00 19.21 -3.57
N TYR A 3 -21.04 18.83 -4.85
CA TYR A 3 -21.33 17.48 -5.25
C TYR A 3 -20.13 16.62 -4.84
N ILE A 4 -20.18 16.06 -3.64
CA ILE A 4 -19.35 14.90 -3.29
C ILE A 4 -19.94 13.74 -4.10
N GLN A 5 -19.47 13.62 -5.34
CA GLN A 5 -19.73 12.47 -6.18
C GLN A 5 -19.02 11.30 -5.51
N THR A 6 -19.79 10.44 -4.82
CA THR A 6 -19.31 9.14 -4.32
C THR A 6 -18.62 8.43 -5.48
N VAL A 7 -17.30 8.32 -5.40
CA VAL A 7 -16.45 7.66 -6.39
C VAL A 7 -16.80 6.16 -6.34
N GLU A 8 -17.06 5.55 -7.49
CA GLU A 8 -17.14 4.08 -7.57
C GLU A 8 -15.84 3.49 -7.02
N GLU A 9 -15.95 2.54 -6.09
CA GLU A 9 -14.78 1.91 -5.46
C GLU A 9 -13.81 1.38 -6.52
N PHE A 10 -12.57 1.85 -6.50
CA PHE A 10 -11.54 1.45 -7.47
C PHE A 10 -10.75 0.24 -6.94
N PRO A 11 -10.91 -0.97 -7.50
CA PRO A 11 -10.22 -2.15 -7.01
C PRO A 11 -8.78 -2.20 -7.53
N ILE A 12 -7.82 -2.21 -6.61
CA ILE A 12 -6.39 -2.43 -6.86
C ILE A 12 -6.03 -3.83 -6.45
N TYR A 13 -5.32 -4.53 -7.34
CA TYR A 13 -4.80 -5.86 -7.07
C TYR A 13 -3.29 -5.81 -6.99
N PHE A 14 -2.72 -6.22 -5.85
CA PHE A 14 -1.27 -6.32 -5.70
C PHE A 14 -0.84 -7.72 -5.23
N PRO A 15 0.33 -8.21 -5.69
CA PRO A 15 0.83 -9.53 -5.36
C PRO A 15 1.18 -9.63 -3.87
N VAL A 16 0.72 -10.72 -3.29
CA VAL A 16 1.01 -11.14 -1.94
C VAL A 16 1.43 -12.61 -1.95
N PHE A 17 2.19 -13.00 -0.93
CA PHE A 17 2.41 -14.39 -0.59
C PHE A 17 1.54 -14.73 0.61
N GLU A 18 0.81 -15.83 0.52
CA GLU A 18 0.18 -16.40 1.69
C GLU A 18 1.26 -17.03 2.56
N ALA A 19 1.19 -16.83 3.87
CA ALA A 19 2.21 -17.35 4.77
C ALA A 19 1.61 -17.82 6.10
N THR A 20 2.34 -18.72 6.76
CA THR A 20 2.01 -19.17 8.12
C THR A 20 2.94 -18.47 9.09
N MET A 21 2.35 -17.76 10.05
CA MET A 21 3.10 -17.16 11.16
C MET A 21 3.44 -18.22 12.20
N ARG A 22 4.65 -18.14 12.74
CA ARG A 22 5.17 -19.05 13.75
C ARG A 22 5.98 -18.26 14.77
N ILE A 23 6.04 -18.77 15.99
CA ILE A 23 6.74 -18.12 17.08
C ILE A 23 7.64 -19.08 17.87
N THR A 24 8.69 -18.54 18.45
CA THR A 24 9.46 -19.17 19.55
C THR A 24 9.74 -18.15 20.62
N SER A 25 10.29 -18.61 21.75
CA SER A 25 10.92 -17.74 22.72
C SER A 25 12.39 -18.11 22.90
N GLU A 26 13.27 -17.11 22.97
CA GLU A 26 14.68 -17.28 23.33
C GLU A 26 14.84 -17.93 24.71
N ARG A 27 13.90 -17.69 25.63
CA ARG A 27 13.89 -18.31 26.96
C ARG A 27 13.64 -19.82 26.93
N LEU A 28 13.07 -20.33 25.84
CA LEU A 28 12.75 -21.75 25.67
C LEU A 28 13.76 -22.48 24.77
N ILE A 29 14.84 -21.81 24.34
CA ILE A 29 15.86 -22.40 23.46
C ILE A 29 16.65 -23.50 24.17
N ASP A 30 16.94 -23.31 25.46
CA ASP A 30 17.73 -24.27 26.25
C ASP A 30 16.94 -25.55 26.60
N PHE A 31 15.64 -25.56 26.31
CA PHE A 31 14.77 -26.71 26.55
C PHE A 31 14.74 -27.59 25.30
N ASP A 32 15.45 -28.71 25.36
CA ASP A 32 15.32 -29.76 24.35
C ASP A 32 13.91 -30.40 24.39
N PRO A 33 13.50 -31.16 23.36
CA PRO A 33 12.15 -31.74 23.31
C PRO A 33 11.79 -32.63 24.50
N PHE A 34 12.76 -33.37 25.04
CA PHE A 34 12.54 -34.23 26.20
C PHE A 34 12.31 -33.40 27.46
N THR A 35 13.08 -32.34 27.64
CA THR A 35 12.95 -31.40 28.75
C THR A 35 11.62 -30.70 28.74
N LYS A 36 11.17 -30.21 27.57
CA LYS A 36 9.83 -29.62 27.42
C LYS A 36 8.75 -30.61 27.82
N PHE A 37 8.87 -31.86 27.38
CA PHE A 37 7.92 -32.91 27.70
C PHE A 37 7.86 -33.19 29.21
N VAL A 38 9.00 -33.41 29.86
CA VAL A 38 9.07 -33.65 31.32
C VAL A 38 8.50 -32.45 32.08
N PHE A 39 8.90 -31.23 31.70
CA PHE A 39 8.45 -30.00 32.32
C PHE A 39 6.93 -29.83 32.21
N GLN A 40 6.36 -30.03 31.02
CA GLN A 40 4.91 -29.93 30.80
C GLN A 40 4.14 -31.01 31.56
N MET A 41 4.61 -32.26 31.55
CA MET A 41 3.95 -33.36 32.27
C MET A 41 3.90 -33.10 33.78
N LEU A 42 5.04 -32.80 34.39
CA LEU A 42 5.11 -32.52 35.83
C LEU A 42 4.40 -31.21 36.18
N GLY A 43 4.53 -30.19 35.34
CA GLY A 43 3.83 -28.91 35.48
C GLY A 43 2.30 -29.05 35.41
N SER A 44 1.80 -30.08 34.74
CA SER A 44 0.39 -30.46 34.70
C SER A 44 -0.06 -31.33 35.88
N GLY A 45 0.82 -31.57 36.86
CA GLY A 45 0.56 -32.39 38.04
C GLY A 45 0.66 -33.90 37.79
N LYS A 46 1.32 -34.34 36.70
CA LYS A 46 1.60 -35.78 36.47
C LYS A 46 2.76 -36.23 37.35
N THR A 47 2.79 -37.52 37.67
CA THR A 47 3.87 -38.13 38.45
C THR A 47 5.00 -38.62 37.55
N ILE A 48 6.19 -38.87 38.11
CA ILE A 48 7.31 -39.49 37.38
C ILE A 48 6.91 -40.82 36.76
N ALA A 49 6.10 -41.63 37.46
CA ALA A 49 5.59 -42.89 36.93
C ALA A 49 4.78 -42.72 35.63
N ALA A 50 4.00 -41.64 35.53
CA ALA A 50 3.26 -41.33 34.30
C ALA A 50 4.19 -40.87 33.16
N VAL A 51 5.29 -40.18 33.48
CA VAL A 51 6.31 -39.80 32.49
C VAL A 51 7.04 -41.05 31.98
N GLU A 52 7.39 -41.97 32.87
CA GLU A 52 8.00 -43.27 32.54
C GLU A 52 7.08 -44.12 31.65
N GLU A 53 5.78 -44.16 31.94
CA GLU A 53 4.80 -44.86 31.13
C GLU A 53 4.71 -44.32 29.69
N VAL A 54 4.76 -42.99 29.51
CA VAL A 54 4.63 -42.38 28.17
C VAL A 54 5.95 -42.44 27.38
N THR A 55 7.09 -42.30 28.05
CA THR A 55 8.40 -42.22 27.37
C THR A 55 9.11 -43.56 27.24
N GLU A 56 8.67 -44.57 28.00
CA GLU A 56 9.35 -45.86 28.17
C GLU A 56 10.81 -45.73 28.67
N LEU A 57 11.17 -44.57 29.23
CA LEU A 57 12.48 -44.29 29.80
C LEU A 57 12.52 -44.67 31.27
N ARG A 58 13.66 -45.21 31.71
CA ARG A 58 13.87 -45.57 33.12
C ARG A 58 13.81 -44.34 34.01
N SER A 59 13.20 -44.46 35.19
CA SER A 59 12.96 -43.34 36.10
C SER A 59 14.22 -42.53 36.47
N TYR A 60 15.41 -43.14 36.49
CA TYR A 60 16.64 -42.38 36.80
C TYR A 60 16.98 -41.32 35.74
N ILE A 61 16.66 -41.55 34.46
CA ILE A 61 16.89 -40.58 33.38
C ILE A 61 15.94 -39.38 33.55
N ILE A 62 14.68 -39.68 33.91
CA ILE A 62 13.67 -38.66 34.17
C ILE A 62 14.07 -37.83 35.40
N LEU A 63 14.53 -38.49 36.46
CA LEU A 63 15.01 -37.83 37.69
C LEU A 63 16.22 -36.92 37.43
N GLU A 64 17.18 -37.34 36.61
CA GLU A 64 18.30 -36.47 36.20
C GLU A 64 17.80 -35.16 35.56
N GLU A 65 16.79 -35.25 34.70
CA GLU A 65 16.17 -34.08 34.08
C GLU A 65 15.41 -33.22 35.09
N VAL A 66 14.68 -33.85 36.01
CA VAL A 66 13.99 -33.14 37.10
C VAL A 66 14.97 -32.40 38.01
N TYR A 67 16.09 -33.02 38.38
CA TYR A 67 17.13 -32.38 39.16
C TYR A 67 17.76 -31.20 38.43
N ARG A 68 17.92 -31.29 37.10
CA ARG A 68 18.35 -30.16 36.27
C ARG A 68 17.36 -29.00 36.31
N LEU A 69 16.07 -29.29 36.13
CA LEU A 69 14.99 -28.29 36.20
C LEU A 69 14.85 -27.66 37.59
N GLN A 70 15.06 -28.43 38.66
CA GLN A 70 15.15 -27.92 40.03
C GLN A 70 16.38 -27.03 40.23
N GLY A 71 17.53 -27.41 39.68
CA GLY A 71 18.75 -26.60 39.70
C GLY A 71 18.58 -25.23 39.03
N TRP A 72 17.69 -25.14 38.04
CA TRP A 72 17.28 -23.88 37.41
C TRP A 72 16.18 -23.12 38.17
N GLY A 73 15.63 -23.70 39.25
CA GLY A 73 14.63 -23.08 40.11
C GLY A 73 13.19 -23.17 39.58
N PHE A 74 12.90 -24.11 38.67
CA PHE A 74 11.55 -24.25 38.12
C PHE A 74 10.62 -25.12 38.97
N PHE A 75 11.16 -26.08 39.72
CA PHE A 75 10.41 -26.97 40.59
C PHE A 75 10.92 -26.93 42.02
N GLU A 76 10.00 -27.16 42.96
CA GLU A 76 10.26 -27.46 44.37
C GLU A 76 9.67 -28.84 44.69
N GLU A 77 10.40 -29.63 45.46
CA GLU A 77 9.92 -30.95 45.91
C GLU A 77 9.25 -30.81 47.29
N ASP A 78 8.02 -31.31 47.39
CA ASP A 78 7.25 -31.37 48.63
C ASP A 78 6.55 -32.74 48.74
N ASP A 79 6.84 -33.48 49.82
CA ASP A 79 6.34 -34.84 50.07
C ASP A 79 6.47 -35.81 48.86
N GLY A 80 7.57 -35.69 48.09
CA GLY A 80 7.83 -36.52 46.91
C GLY A 80 7.06 -36.11 45.65
N ASN A 81 6.33 -34.97 45.69
CA ASN A 81 5.71 -34.34 44.53
C ASN A 81 6.54 -33.13 44.07
N TYR A 82 6.56 -32.89 42.76
CA TYR A 82 7.26 -31.76 42.16
C TYR A 82 6.26 -30.66 41.80
N ASN A 83 6.32 -29.57 42.55
CA ASN A 83 5.45 -28.41 42.35
C ASN A 83 6.19 -27.31 41.60
N LEU A 84 5.51 -26.63 40.67
CA LEU A 84 6.10 -25.50 39.95
C LEU A 84 6.27 -24.28 40.86
N THR A 85 7.46 -23.67 40.80
CA THR A 85 7.69 -22.35 41.38
C THR A 85 6.95 -21.27 40.58
N LYS A 86 6.95 -20.02 41.07
CA LYS A 86 6.42 -18.88 40.30
C LYS A 86 7.11 -18.72 38.94
N ILE A 87 8.42 -18.99 38.88
CA ILE A 87 9.18 -18.94 37.62
C ILE A 87 8.76 -20.10 36.72
N GLY A 88 8.63 -21.30 37.29
CA GLY A 88 8.15 -22.48 36.56
C GLY A 88 6.77 -22.28 35.94
N GLN A 89 5.82 -21.70 36.68
CA GLN A 89 4.47 -21.40 36.19
C GLN A 89 4.49 -20.44 34.98
N ARG A 90 5.37 -19.44 35.00
CA ARG A 90 5.52 -18.49 33.88
C ARG A 90 6.10 -19.16 32.64
N TYR A 91 7.10 -20.02 32.81
CA TYR A 91 7.66 -20.80 31.70
C TYR A 91 6.65 -21.79 31.13
N LEU A 92 5.84 -22.43 31.99
CA LEU A 92 4.76 -23.31 31.54
C LEU A 92 3.76 -22.54 30.65
N LYS A 93 3.32 -21.36 31.11
CA LYS A 93 2.42 -20.49 30.33
C LYS A 93 3.03 -20.08 29.00
N LEU A 94 4.30 -19.71 28.99
CA LEU A 94 5.01 -19.31 27.78
C LEU A 94 5.16 -20.48 26.80
N MET A 95 5.44 -21.69 27.29
CA MET A 95 5.45 -22.91 26.46
C MET A 95 4.08 -23.17 25.85
N SER A 96 3.02 -23.18 26.67
CA SER A 96 1.65 -23.37 26.16
C SER A 96 1.28 -22.32 25.12
N LEU A 97 1.55 -21.03 25.38
CA LEU A 97 1.31 -19.97 24.40
C LEU A 97 2.02 -20.23 23.07
N VAL A 98 3.29 -20.63 23.11
CA VAL A 98 4.09 -20.91 21.91
C VAL A 98 3.55 -22.13 21.16
N ASP A 99 3.21 -23.20 21.87
CA ASP A 99 2.69 -24.43 21.28
C ASP A 99 1.30 -24.19 20.68
N ASP A 100 0.38 -23.58 21.44
CA ASP A 100 -1.00 -23.32 21.04
C ASP A 100 -1.07 -22.41 19.80
N LEU A 101 -0.35 -21.28 19.80
CA LEU A 101 -0.33 -20.35 18.67
C LEU A 101 0.34 -20.94 17.42
N ASN A 102 1.32 -21.82 17.61
CA ASN A 102 1.91 -22.56 16.49
C ASN A 102 0.94 -23.63 15.96
N GLU A 103 0.20 -24.31 16.82
CA GLU A 103 -0.79 -25.31 16.42
C GLU A 103 -1.91 -24.67 15.58
N GLU A 104 -2.42 -23.50 16.01
CA GLU A 104 -3.40 -22.69 15.28
C GLU A 104 -2.96 -22.34 13.85
N SER A 105 -1.64 -22.34 13.58
CA SER A 105 -1.06 -22.12 12.24
C SER A 105 -1.60 -20.86 11.55
N ARG A 106 -1.58 -19.74 12.29
CA ARG A 106 -2.17 -18.46 11.86
C ARG A 106 -1.70 -18.05 10.47
N LYS A 107 -2.67 -17.88 9.55
CA LYS A 107 -2.43 -17.41 8.19
C LYS A 107 -2.34 -15.89 8.13
N VAL A 108 -1.31 -15.40 7.44
CA VAL A 108 -1.05 -13.97 7.18
C VAL A 108 -0.70 -13.78 5.72
N LEU A 109 -0.74 -12.53 5.26
CA LEU A 109 -0.33 -12.15 3.91
C LEU A 109 0.96 -11.34 3.98
N VAL A 110 1.89 -11.62 3.09
CA VAL A 110 3.13 -10.87 2.95
C VAL A 110 3.10 -10.14 1.62
N ASN A 111 3.21 -8.82 1.66
CA ASN A 111 3.31 -8.01 0.46
C ASN A 111 4.59 -8.37 -0.32
N ALA A 112 4.44 -8.78 -1.58
CA ALA A 112 5.53 -9.28 -2.39
C ALA A 112 6.54 -8.20 -2.85
N PHE A 113 6.30 -6.93 -2.53
CA PHE A 113 7.17 -5.80 -2.89
C PHE A 113 8.02 -5.32 -1.72
N ASN A 114 7.42 -5.12 -0.56
CA ASN A 114 8.08 -4.54 0.61
C ASN A 114 8.21 -5.49 1.80
N GLY A 115 7.67 -6.71 1.69
CA GLY A 115 7.73 -7.70 2.76
C GLY A 115 6.86 -7.36 3.98
N LYS A 116 5.98 -6.34 3.91
CA LYS A 116 5.08 -6.02 5.02
C LYS A 116 4.05 -7.14 5.22
N VAL A 117 3.87 -7.53 6.47
CA VAL A 117 2.86 -8.48 6.93
C VAL A 117 1.53 -7.77 7.09
N ILE A 118 0.47 -8.38 6.56
CA ILE A 118 -0.91 -7.89 6.53
C ILE A 118 -1.81 -8.99 7.11
N GLY A 119 -2.91 -8.60 7.76
CA GLY A 119 -3.88 -9.53 8.33
C GLY A 119 -4.50 -10.48 7.31
N GLY A 120 -4.74 -11.72 7.74
CA GLY A 120 -5.51 -12.72 6.98
C GLY A 120 -7.01 -12.43 7.02
N GLY A 121 -7.74 -12.86 5.98
CA GLY A 121 -9.21 -12.79 5.93
C GLY A 121 -9.79 -12.01 4.74
N ALA A 122 -8.97 -11.31 3.98
CA ALA A 122 -9.41 -10.67 2.75
C ALA A 122 -9.58 -11.67 1.60
N ARG A 123 -10.42 -11.32 0.62
CA ARG A 123 -10.61 -12.09 -0.60
C ARG A 123 -9.33 -12.04 -1.44
N LEU A 124 -8.77 -13.22 -1.69
CA LEU A 124 -7.60 -13.41 -2.56
C LEU A 124 -8.05 -13.76 -3.97
N PHE A 125 -7.29 -13.30 -4.95
CA PHE A 125 -7.55 -13.48 -6.37
C PHE A 125 -6.37 -14.16 -7.05
N LYS A 126 -6.66 -14.94 -8.08
CA LYS A 126 -5.61 -15.54 -8.91
C LYS A 126 -5.13 -14.56 -9.99
N ALA A 127 -3.91 -14.76 -10.47
CA ALA A 127 -3.25 -13.88 -11.45
C ALA A 127 -4.00 -13.73 -12.79
N ASP A 128 -4.86 -14.68 -13.12
CA ASP A 128 -5.75 -14.74 -14.28
C ASP A 128 -7.09 -14.02 -14.05
N GLU A 129 -7.47 -13.77 -12.79
CA GLU A 129 -8.70 -13.08 -12.41
C GLU A 129 -8.52 -11.56 -12.21
N CYS A 130 -7.28 -11.06 -12.16
CA CYS A 130 -6.97 -9.65 -11.92
C CYS A 130 -6.72 -8.87 -13.22
N MET A 131 -7.47 -7.77 -13.42
CA MET A 131 -7.18 -6.73 -14.42
C MET A 131 -5.91 -5.92 -14.04
N PRO A 132 -5.37 -5.13 -15.01
CA PRO A 132 -4.03 -5.24 -15.60
C PRO A 132 -2.91 -5.74 -14.68
N ARG A 133 -2.11 -6.66 -15.23
CA ARG A 133 -0.95 -7.25 -14.57
C ARG A 133 0.13 -6.20 -14.31
N LEU A 134 0.53 -6.08 -13.05
CA LEU A 134 1.71 -5.32 -12.63
C LEU A 134 2.95 -5.72 -13.44
N LYS A 135 3.59 -4.73 -14.06
CA LYS A 135 4.84 -4.87 -14.78
C LYS A 135 6.03 -4.83 -13.81
N VAL A 136 6.07 -5.71 -12.81
CA VAL A 136 7.13 -5.74 -11.81
C VAL A 136 7.69 -7.15 -11.64
N LYS A 137 9.01 -7.23 -11.49
CA LYS A 137 9.73 -8.45 -11.14
C LYS A 137 9.50 -8.72 -9.66
N VAL A 138 8.64 -9.68 -9.35
CA VAL A 138 8.45 -10.22 -7.99
C VAL A 138 9.83 -10.52 -7.40
N VAL A 139 10.15 -9.90 -6.26
CA VAL A 139 11.43 -10.09 -5.56
C VAL A 139 11.35 -11.41 -4.82
N LYS A 140 11.70 -12.51 -5.50
CA LYS A 140 11.65 -13.87 -4.95
C LYS A 140 12.60 -14.04 -3.77
N GLU A 141 13.58 -13.17 -3.61
CA GLU A 141 14.49 -13.11 -2.47
C GLU A 141 13.74 -12.86 -1.15
N LEU A 142 12.58 -12.19 -1.18
CA LEU A 142 11.71 -12.04 0.00
C LEU A 142 11.14 -13.37 0.51
N LEU A 143 11.00 -14.38 -0.35
CA LEU A 143 10.56 -15.73 0.06
C LEU A 143 11.60 -16.47 0.91
N GLN A 144 12.87 -16.04 0.86
CA GLN A 144 13.94 -16.63 1.63
C GLN A 144 14.12 -15.94 3.00
N ASN A 145 13.57 -14.73 3.17
CA ASN A 145 13.64 -14.01 4.43
C ASN A 145 12.53 -14.50 5.37
N LYS A 146 12.90 -15.05 6.51
CA LYS A 146 11.93 -15.47 7.54
C LYS A 146 11.59 -14.36 8.54
N ASN A 147 12.40 -13.29 8.57
CA ASN A 147 12.27 -12.13 9.46
C ASN A 147 11.81 -10.92 8.66
N PHE A 148 10.50 -10.80 8.49
CA PHE A 148 9.88 -9.68 7.78
C PHE A 148 9.88 -8.42 8.64
N SER A 149 9.95 -7.26 8.00
CA SER A 149 10.28 -5.97 8.65
C SER A 149 9.34 -5.57 9.79
N ASN A 150 8.07 -6.01 9.76
CA ASN A 150 7.06 -5.72 10.77
C ASN A 150 6.46 -6.97 11.44
N SER A 151 7.06 -8.17 11.30
CA SER A 151 6.45 -9.42 11.79
C SER A 151 6.19 -9.40 13.30
N HIS A 152 7.17 -8.95 14.09
CA HIS A 152 7.03 -8.85 15.55
C HIS A 152 5.99 -7.80 15.96
N ALA A 153 6.03 -6.61 15.36
CA ALA A 153 5.05 -5.55 15.64
C ALA A 153 3.62 -6.01 15.31
N PHE A 154 3.44 -6.62 14.14
CA PHE A 154 2.16 -7.18 13.72
C PHE A 154 1.67 -8.26 14.70
N PHE A 155 2.55 -9.17 15.12
CA PHE A 155 2.22 -10.21 16.09
C PHE A 155 1.73 -9.63 17.41
N VAL A 156 2.47 -8.68 18.00
CA VAL A 156 2.10 -8.06 19.28
C VAL A 156 0.75 -7.36 19.18
N GLU A 157 0.51 -6.62 18.10
CA GLU A 157 -0.71 -5.81 17.92
C GLU A 157 -1.96 -6.65 17.60
N HIS A 158 -1.82 -7.73 16.81
CA HIS A 158 -2.97 -8.42 16.22
C HIS A 158 -3.16 -9.88 16.67
N VAL A 159 -2.15 -10.50 17.29
CA VAL A 159 -2.16 -11.94 17.58
C VAL A 159 -1.87 -12.24 19.06
N CYS A 160 -0.83 -11.64 19.64
CA CYS A 160 -0.35 -11.98 20.96
C CYS A 160 -1.48 -11.99 22.00
N PHE A 161 -2.27 -10.92 22.05
CA PHE A 161 -3.35 -10.75 23.03
C PHE A 161 -4.67 -11.44 22.70
N THR A 162 -4.72 -12.30 21.68
CA THR A 162 -5.91 -13.15 21.46
C THR A 162 -5.89 -14.41 22.32
N HIS A 163 -4.73 -14.77 22.90
CA HIS A 163 -4.55 -16.01 23.65
C HIS A 163 -4.71 -15.81 25.18
N PRO A 164 -5.36 -16.71 25.93
CA PRO A 164 -5.53 -16.54 27.38
C PRO A 164 -4.23 -16.43 28.19
N ASN A 165 -3.18 -17.13 27.76
CA ASN A 165 -1.88 -17.16 28.46
C ASN A 165 -0.96 -15.96 28.16
N SER A 166 -1.41 -14.98 27.38
CA SER A 166 -0.56 -13.85 26.96
C SER A 166 -0.78 -12.58 27.80
N TYR A 167 -1.90 -12.45 28.51
CA TYR A 167 -2.31 -11.19 29.14
C TYR A 167 -1.42 -10.77 30.32
N ASP A 168 -0.76 -11.72 30.97
CA ASP A 168 0.10 -11.50 32.13
C ASP A 168 1.60 -11.66 31.82
N LEU A 169 1.96 -11.73 30.54
CA LEU A 169 3.36 -11.73 30.14
C LEU A 169 4.04 -10.43 30.54
N SER A 170 5.21 -10.56 31.14
CA SER A 170 6.11 -9.43 31.37
C SER A 170 6.70 -8.92 30.05
N LYS A 171 7.19 -7.67 30.10
CA LYS A 171 7.93 -7.06 28.99
C LYS A 171 9.08 -7.95 28.49
N GLU A 172 9.85 -8.53 29.40
CA GLU A 172 11.00 -9.38 29.03
C GLU A 172 10.57 -10.70 28.35
N GLU A 173 9.40 -11.24 28.69
CA GLU A 173 8.88 -12.44 28.02
C GLU A 173 8.38 -12.10 26.62
N LEU A 174 7.69 -10.97 26.46
CA LEU A 174 7.28 -10.47 25.14
C LEU A 174 8.49 -10.21 24.24
N GLU A 175 9.52 -9.54 24.75
CA GLU A 175 10.75 -9.27 24.00
C GLU A 175 11.53 -10.54 23.65
N SER A 176 11.35 -11.62 24.42
CA SER A 176 11.98 -12.92 24.10
C SER A 176 11.30 -13.65 22.95
N ILE A 177 10.08 -13.24 22.54
CA ILE A 177 9.33 -13.90 21.47
C ILE A 177 9.93 -13.51 20.13
N GLN A 178 10.43 -14.50 19.40
CA GLN A 178 10.85 -14.36 18.02
C GLN A 178 9.71 -14.82 17.11
N VAL A 179 9.41 -14.02 16.08
CA VAL A 179 8.36 -14.30 15.10
C VAL A 179 9.00 -14.56 13.75
N TRP A 180 8.73 -15.72 13.17
CA TRP A 180 9.11 -16.02 11.81
C TRP A 180 7.90 -16.38 10.96
N ILE A 181 8.07 -16.22 9.65
CA ILE A 181 6.99 -16.42 8.68
C ILE A 181 7.46 -17.41 7.62
N ASP A 182 6.61 -18.39 7.35
CA ASP A 182 6.83 -19.41 6.33
C ASP A 182 5.89 -19.17 5.15
N CYS A 183 6.45 -18.68 4.03
CA CYS A 183 5.69 -18.24 2.86
C CYS A 183 5.41 -19.39 1.89
N ASP A 184 4.17 -19.48 1.41
CA ASP A 184 3.84 -20.25 0.21
C ASP A 184 4.48 -19.55 -1.01
N PRO A 185 5.27 -20.26 -1.84
CA PRO A 185 5.88 -19.70 -3.04
C PRO A 185 4.86 -19.24 -4.10
N ARG A 186 3.57 -19.59 -3.98
CA ARG A 186 2.52 -19.17 -4.89
C ARG A 186 2.16 -17.70 -4.68
N THR A 187 2.36 -16.90 -5.72
CA THR A 187 1.87 -15.52 -5.77
C THR A 187 0.34 -15.51 -5.89
N GLN A 188 -0.31 -14.84 -4.95
CA GLN A 188 -1.74 -14.52 -4.98
C GLN A 188 -1.89 -13.00 -5.08
N TYR A 189 -3.09 -12.50 -5.33
CA TYR A 189 -3.35 -11.06 -5.41
C TYR A 189 -4.37 -10.65 -4.35
N TYR A 190 -4.02 -9.61 -3.61
CA TYR A 190 -4.91 -8.96 -2.65
C TYR A 190 -5.67 -7.83 -3.34
N GLY A 191 -6.99 -7.85 -3.26
CA GLY A 191 -7.85 -6.76 -3.73
C GLY A 191 -8.07 -5.72 -2.64
N ALA A 192 -7.76 -4.46 -2.93
CA ALA A 192 -8.04 -3.31 -2.09
C ALA A 192 -8.92 -2.31 -2.84
N SER A 193 -9.95 -1.75 -2.18
CA SER A 193 -10.74 -0.68 -2.76
C SER A 193 -10.16 0.66 -2.37
N ILE A 194 -9.83 1.46 -3.37
CA ILE A 194 -9.62 2.89 -3.20
C ILE A 194 -10.99 3.56 -3.19
N LYS A 195 -11.32 4.28 -2.10
CA LYS A 195 -12.62 4.94 -1.92
C LYS A 195 -12.63 6.39 -2.41
N GLU A 196 -11.59 7.17 -2.13
CA GLU A 196 -11.49 8.57 -2.58
C GLU A 196 -10.04 8.96 -2.81
N VAL A 197 -9.76 9.66 -3.92
CA VAL A 197 -8.50 10.41 -4.12
C VAL A 197 -8.72 11.78 -3.48
N PRO A 198 -8.08 12.14 -2.36
CA PRO A 198 -8.30 13.47 -1.81
C PRO A 198 -7.70 14.50 -2.78
N VAL A 199 -8.50 15.49 -3.18
CA VAL A 199 -8.07 16.61 -4.04
C VAL A 199 -6.85 17.32 -3.44
N GLN A 200 -6.76 17.35 -2.11
CA GLN A 200 -5.67 17.95 -1.33
C GLN A 200 -4.35 17.18 -1.39
N THR A 201 -4.39 15.92 -1.81
CA THR A 201 -3.23 15.05 -2.07
C THR A 201 -2.60 15.37 -3.43
N LEU A 202 -3.26 16.20 -4.24
CA LEU A 202 -2.81 16.67 -5.55
C LEU A 202 -1.93 17.92 -5.45
N GLU A 203 -2.08 18.71 -4.39
CA GLU A 203 -1.46 20.04 -4.22
C GLU A 203 -0.32 20.10 -3.17
N LYS A 204 0.00 18.98 -2.51
CA LYS A 204 1.03 18.94 -1.45
C LYS A 204 2.20 18.04 -1.82
N GLU A 205 3.41 18.60 -1.80
CA GLU A 205 4.63 17.82 -1.60
C GLU A 205 4.43 16.89 -0.41
N PHE A 206 4.47 15.58 -0.68
CA PHE A 206 4.35 14.58 0.36
C PHE A 206 5.56 14.69 1.28
N LEU A 207 5.32 15.22 2.49
CA LEU A 207 6.34 15.34 3.53
C LEU A 207 6.80 13.96 4.05
N GLU A 208 5.99 12.91 3.83
CA GLU A 208 6.26 11.56 4.31
C GLU A 208 6.73 10.63 3.19
N SER A 209 7.73 9.81 3.50
CA SER A 209 8.20 8.74 2.62
C SER A 209 7.12 7.68 2.43
N PHE A 210 6.82 7.32 1.18
CA PHE A 210 5.84 6.30 0.83
C PHE A 210 6.49 5.14 0.08
N ASP A 211 6.04 3.91 0.37
CA ASP A 211 6.64 2.70 -0.19
C ASP A 211 6.08 2.35 -1.58
N MET A 212 4.83 2.75 -1.88
CA MET A 212 4.12 2.36 -3.09
C MET A 212 3.40 3.55 -3.73
N ALA A 213 3.35 3.59 -5.06
CA ALA A 213 2.62 4.59 -5.82
C ALA A 213 1.96 4.00 -7.06
N ILE A 214 0.89 4.63 -7.53
CA ILE A 214 0.20 4.29 -8.78
C ILE A 214 0.64 5.28 -9.84
N GLN A 215 0.95 4.76 -11.03
CA GLN A 215 1.19 5.57 -12.21
C GLN A 215 -0.03 5.51 -13.13
N THR A 216 -0.69 6.65 -13.34
CA THR A 216 -1.90 6.80 -14.16
C THR A 216 -1.61 7.68 -15.37
N GLY A 217 -2.37 7.48 -16.46
CA GLY A 217 -2.34 8.38 -17.60
C GLY A 217 -3.27 9.57 -17.37
N ILE A 218 -2.81 10.75 -17.79
CA ILE A 218 -3.57 12.00 -17.76
C ILE A 218 -3.52 12.62 -19.16
N ILE A 219 -4.67 13.10 -19.63
CA ILE A 219 -4.80 13.73 -20.94
C ILE A 219 -4.98 15.23 -20.75
N PRO A 220 -4.03 16.07 -21.21
CA PRO A 220 -4.21 17.51 -21.19
C PRO A 220 -5.28 17.91 -22.20
N ILE A 221 -6.20 18.77 -21.80
CA ILE A 221 -7.25 19.37 -22.61
C ILE A 221 -6.96 20.86 -22.69
N THR A 222 -6.59 21.31 -23.88
CA THR A 222 -6.28 22.71 -24.18
C THR A 222 -7.44 23.38 -24.89
N ILE A 223 -7.67 24.65 -24.59
CA ILE A 223 -8.68 25.47 -25.26
C ILE A 223 -8.03 26.13 -26.45
N LYS A 224 -8.68 26.06 -27.62
CA LYS A 224 -8.33 26.87 -28.79
C LYS A 224 -9.47 27.80 -29.12
N LEU A 225 -9.12 29.03 -29.47
CA LEU A 225 -10.07 30.05 -29.87
C LEU A 225 -10.03 30.24 -31.38
N HIS A 226 -11.22 30.35 -31.98
CA HIS A 226 -11.41 30.57 -33.40
C HIS A 226 -12.20 31.84 -33.62
N HIS A 227 -11.83 32.61 -34.64
CA HIS A 227 -12.61 33.76 -35.07
C HIS A 227 -12.70 33.73 -36.61
N PRO A 228 -13.90 33.76 -37.21
CA PRO A 228 -14.07 33.58 -38.66
C PRO A 228 -13.18 34.49 -39.52
N LEU A 229 -13.09 35.77 -39.16
CA LEU A 229 -12.21 36.73 -39.85
C LEU A 229 -10.71 36.41 -39.70
N LEU A 230 -10.29 35.89 -38.55
CA LEU A 230 -8.90 35.50 -38.35
C LEU A 230 -8.57 34.29 -39.24
N GLU A 231 -9.45 33.30 -39.30
CA GLU A 231 -9.26 32.12 -40.15
C GLU A 231 -9.17 32.46 -41.65
N GLU A 232 -10.10 33.30 -42.15
CA GLU A 232 -10.15 33.72 -43.55
C GLU A 232 -8.84 34.39 -43.99
N TYR A 233 -8.28 35.26 -43.14
CA TYR A 233 -7.10 36.08 -43.45
C TYR A 233 -5.79 35.54 -42.85
N ARG A 234 -5.76 34.30 -42.36
CA ARG A 234 -4.59 33.69 -41.69
C ARG A 234 -3.27 33.81 -42.44
N HIS A 235 -3.34 33.69 -43.77
CA HIS A 235 -2.18 33.68 -44.66
C HIS A 235 -1.54 35.07 -44.85
N VAL A 236 -2.27 36.16 -44.60
CA VAL A 236 -1.75 37.53 -44.77
C VAL A 236 -1.24 38.16 -43.48
N TRP A 237 -1.44 37.53 -42.31
CA TRP A 237 -1.01 38.08 -41.02
C TRP A 237 0.48 38.46 -40.95
N PRO A 238 1.44 37.64 -41.43
CA PRO A 238 2.85 38.01 -41.35
C PRO A 238 3.15 39.29 -42.14
N THR A 239 2.48 39.45 -43.28
CA THR A 239 2.59 40.63 -44.14
C THR A 239 1.98 41.87 -43.47
N LEU A 240 0.80 41.73 -42.86
CA LEU A 240 0.15 42.83 -42.13
C LEU A 240 0.99 43.29 -40.92
N LYS A 241 1.59 42.36 -40.17
CA LYS A 241 2.50 42.69 -39.06
C LYS A 241 3.74 43.45 -39.53
N GLN A 242 4.34 43.02 -40.64
CA GLN A 242 5.48 43.72 -41.23
C GLN A 242 5.08 45.13 -41.69
N LEU A 243 3.94 45.27 -42.38
CA LEU A 243 3.43 46.57 -42.80
C LEU A 243 3.18 47.51 -41.62
N LYS A 244 2.55 47.04 -40.52
CA LYS A 244 2.36 47.83 -39.29
C LYS A 244 3.69 48.33 -38.69
N GLN A 245 4.77 47.53 -38.81
CA GLN A 245 6.10 47.89 -38.31
C GLN A 245 6.83 48.89 -39.22
N PHE A 246 6.62 48.82 -40.54
CA PHE A 246 7.30 49.69 -41.51
C PHE A 246 6.56 51.01 -41.74
N ASP A 247 5.23 50.96 -41.91
CA ASP A 247 4.38 52.13 -42.13
C ASP A 247 2.90 51.79 -41.85
N SER A 248 2.39 52.27 -40.71
CA SER A 248 1.00 52.04 -40.31
C SER A 248 -0.02 52.74 -41.20
N SER A 249 0.37 53.77 -41.97
CA SER A 249 -0.55 54.49 -42.87
C SER A 249 -0.99 53.69 -44.10
N LEU A 250 -0.32 52.55 -44.36
CA LEU A 250 -0.64 51.63 -45.44
C LEU A 250 -1.70 50.57 -45.05
N LEU A 251 -2.14 50.56 -43.80
CA LEU A 251 -3.16 49.63 -43.31
C LEU A 251 -4.55 50.18 -43.60
N SER A 252 -5.45 49.32 -44.08
CA SER A 252 -6.87 49.63 -44.11
C SER A 252 -7.49 49.43 -42.73
N GLU A 253 -8.64 50.06 -42.47
CA GLU A 253 -9.42 49.86 -41.24
C GLU A 253 -9.66 48.36 -40.95
N LYS A 254 -9.91 47.55 -42.00
CA LYS A 254 -10.08 46.10 -41.88
C LYS A 254 -8.78 45.38 -41.48
N ALA A 255 -7.63 45.84 -41.98
CA ALA A 255 -6.34 45.28 -41.61
C ALA A 255 -5.95 45.62 -40.16
N GLU A 256 -6.33 46.81 -39.68
CA GLU A 256 -6.19 47.20 -38.28
C GLU A 256 -7.06 46.33 -37.37
N GLU A 257 -8.34 46.13 -37.71
CA GLU A 257 -9.27 45.23 -37.00
C GLU A 257 -8.72 43.80 -36.88
N ILE A 258 -8.15 43.24 -37.96
CA ILE A 258 -7.56 41.88 -37.95
C ILE A 258 -6.35 41.81 -37.00
N LEU A 259 -5.51 42.85 -36.98
CA LEU A 259 -4.33 42.89 -36.10
C LEU A 259 -4.73 43.06 -34.63
N GLU A 260 -5.77 43.86 -34.35
CA GLU A 260 -6.35 43.99 -33.00
C GLU A 260 -6.96 42.67 -32.52
N LEU A 261 -7.76 42.00 -33.34
CA LEU A 261 -8.32 40.68 -33.03
C LEU A 261 -7.22 39.63 -32.79
N GLN A 262 -6.12 39.72 -33.53
CA GLN A 262 -4.97 38.84 -33.31
C GLN A 262 -4.25 39.15 -31.99
N GLU A 263 -4.10 40.42 -31.63
CA GLU A 263 -3.53 40.83 -30.34
C GLU A 263 -4.40 40.34 -29.18
N ILE A 264 -5.73 40.45 -29.31
CA ILE A 264 -6.71 39.88 -28.36
C ILE A 264 -6.57 38.36 -28.28
N LEU A 265 -6.56 37.66 -29.41
CA LEU A 265 -6.40 36.19 -29.46
C LEU A 265 -5.16 35.73 -28.71
N VAL A 266 -4.00 36.34 -28.99
CA VAL A 266 -2.72 35.99 -28.35
C VAL A 266 -2.74 36.30 -26.85
N ALA A 267 -3.30 37.46 -26.46
CA ALA A 267 -3.41 37.84 -25.05
C ALA A 267 -4.33 36.89 -24.28
N THR A 268 -5.46 36.50 -24.87
CA THR A 268 -6.41 35.56 -24.27
C THR A 268 -5.83 34.15 -24.20
N GLU A 269 -5.26 33.61 -25.30
CA GLU A 269 -4.63 32.28 -25.30
C GLU A 269 -3.51 32.13 -24.25
N ALA A 270 -2.79 33.21 -23.95
CA ALA A 270 -1.73 33.21 -22.94
C ALA A 270 -2.24 33.00 -21.50
N VAL A 271 -3.53 33.26 -21.24
CA VAL A 271 -4.15 33.12 -19.91
C VAL A 271 -5.21 32.03 -19.84
N LEU A 272 -5.49 31.34 -20.94
CA LEU A 272 -6.45 30.24 -20.95
C LEU A 272 -5.95 29.07 -20.09
N PRO A 273 -6.82 28.48 -19.25
CA PRO A 273 -6.44 27.33 -18.44
C PRO A 273 -6.20 26.11 -19.34
N THR A 274 -5.24 25.27 -18.92
CA THR A 274 -5.16 23.89 -19.41
C THR A 274 -5.86 23.00 -18.39
N PHE A 275 -6.82 22.21 -18.86
CA PHE A 275 -7.48 21.21 -18.04
C PHE A 275 -6.81 19.85 -18.20
N TYR A 276 -7.01 18.96 -17.25
CA TYR A 276 -6.41 17.64 -17.23
C TYR A 276 -7.47 16.60 -16.91
N TYR A 277 -7.68 15.64 -17.82
CA TYR A 277 -8.54 14.50 -17.59
C TYR A 277 -7.73 13.36 -16.98
N GLU A 278 -8.08 12.97 -15.76
CA GLU A 278 -7.46 11.83 -15.08
C GLU A 278 -8.18 10.53 -15.47
N GLN A 279 -7.48 9.65 -16.19
CA GLN A 279 -8.08 8.41 -16.72
C GLN A 279 -8.55 7.43 -15.64
N LEU A 280 -8.04 7.55 -14.41
CA LEU A 280 -8.39 6.67 -13.30
C LEU A 280 -9.71 7.07 -12.63
N THR A 281 -9.95 8.36 -12.44
CA THR A 281 -11.14 8.88 -11.74
C THR A 281 -12.23 9.32 -12.71
N GLY A 282 -11.87 9.60 -13.96
CA GLY A 282 -12.77 10.24 -14.92
C GLY A 282 -12.98 11.73 -14.65
N ASN A 283 -12.27 12.30 -13.68
CA ASN A 283 -12.42 13.70 -13.28
C ASN A 283 -11.56 14.63 -14.14
N ILE A 284 -12.01 15.87 -14.26
CA ILE A 284 -11.25 16.95 -14.88
C ILE A 284 -10.75 17.91 -13.80
N VAL A 285 -9.45 18.20 -13.81
CA VAL A 285 -8.80 19.12 -12.86
C VAL A 285 -8.06 20.24 -13.59
N SER A 286 -7.88 21.39 -12.93
CA SER A 286 -7.23 22.59 -13.49
C SER A 286 -5.73 22.68 -13.18
N SER A 287 -5.20 21.80 -12.33
CA SER A 287 -3.77 21.75 -11.99
C SER A 287 -3.24 20.31 -12.01
N TYR A 288 -2.00 20.16 -12.47
CA TYR A 288 -1.28 18.91 -12.63
C TYR A 288 0.16 19.10 -12.15
N ASP A 289 0.36 19.17 -10.83
CA ASP A 289 1.72 19.22 -10.29
C ASP A 289 2.38 17.84 -10.45
N ASP A 290 3.50 17.81 -11.18
CA ASP A 290 4.29 16.62 -11.45
C ASP A 290 5.11 16.21 -10.22
N TYR A 291 4.69 15.14 -9.54
CA TYR A 291 5.50 14.52 -8.49
C TYR A 291 6.63 13.68 -9.10
N SER A 292 7.78 14.32 -9.28
CA SER A 292 9.05 13.64 -9.57
C SER A 292 9.47 12.82 -8.34
N ILE A 293 9.22 11.51 -8.37
CA ILE A 293 9.68 10.60 -7.31
C ILE A 293 11.17 10.30 -7.50
N SER A 294 12.01 10.89 -6.65
CA SER A 294 13.47 10.67 -6.63
C SER A 294 13.91 9.44 -5.84
N ASN A 295 13.02 8.84 -5.03
CA ASN A 295 13.33 7.72 -4.14
C ASN A 295 12.96 6.35 -4.74
N GLN A 296 13.50 5.26 -4.17
CA GLN A 296 13.11 3.88 -4.52
C GLN A 296 11.67 3.61 -4.10
N VAL A 297 10.72 3.92 -4.98
CA VAL A 297 9.28 3.65 -4.78
C VAL A 297 8.83 2.57 -5.75
N TYR A 298 8.03 1.62 -5.26
CA TYR A 298 7.40 0.61 -6.09
C TYR A 298 6.20 1.22 -6.84
N LYS A 299 6.25 1.21 -8.19
CA LYS A 299 5.24 1.83 -9.05
C LYS A 299 4.29 0.78 -9.65
N LEU A 300 3.00 0.95 -9.38
CA LEU A 300 1.88 0.28 -10.06
C LEU A 300 1.56 1.05 -11.34
N LYS A 301 2.11 0.65 -12.48
CA LYS A 301 1.72 1.25 -13.76
C LYS A 301 0.39 0.67 -14.20
N TRP A 302 -0.62 1.53 -14.29
CA TRP A 302 -1.91 1.17 -14.84
C TRP A 302 -1.93 1.53 -16.33
N GLU A 303 -1.92 0.51 -17.18
CA GLU A 303 -2.07 0.67 -18.63
C GLU A 303 -3.56 0.56 -18.98
N GLN A 304 -4.38 1.56 -18.60
CA GLN A 304 -5.71 1.72 -19.19
C GLN A 304 -5.72 2.82 -20.23
N THR A 305 -6.53 2.59 -21.26
CA THR A 305 -6.62 3.37 -22.50
C THR A 305 -7.97 4.09 -22.60
N ASN A 306 -8.56 4.49 -21.47
CA ASN A 306 -9.82 5.23 -21.50
C ASN A 306 -9.51 6.68 -21.88
N VAL A 307 -9.81 7.01 -23.14
CA VAL A 307 -9.82 8.40 -23.62
C VAL A 307 -11.18 8.99 -23.25
N PRO A 308 -11.26 10.22 -22.74
CA PRO A 308 -12.54 10.83 -22.41
C PRO A 308 -13.41 10.92 -23.66
N ASP A 309 -14.67 10.48 -23.54
CA ASP A 309 -15.69 10.73 -24.56
C ASP A 309 -15.94 12.24 -24.68
N GLN A 310 -16.09 12.74 -25.92
CA GLN A 310 -16.25 14.17 -26.22
C GLN A 310 -17.38 14.85 -25.41
N LEU A 311 -18.43 14.11 -25.05
CA LEU A 311 -19.58 14.57 -24.25
C LEU A 311 -19.23 15.06 -22.83
N ASN A 312 -18.15 14.55 -22.22
CA ASN A 312 -17.72 15.00 -20.88
C ASN A 312 -16.88 16.28 -20.93
N ILE A 313 -16.30 16.59 -22.10
CA ILE A 313 -15.46 17.78 -22.31
C ILE A 313 -16.33 19.03 -22.49
N GLU A 314 -17.53 18.87 -23.07
CA GLU A 314 -18.51 19.95 -23.25
C GLU A 314 -19.14 20.43 -21.92
N GLN A 315 -18.96 19.71 -20.82
CA GLN A 315 -19.45 20.07 -19.48
C GLN A 315 -18.39 20.77 -18.61
N LEU A 316 -17.23 21.14 -19.19
CA LEU A 316 -16.22 21.95 -18.52
C LEU A 316 -16.82 23.30 -18.06
N PRO A 317 -16.41 23.82 -16.88
CA PRO A 317 -17.04 24.98 -16.27
C PRO A 317 -17.05 26.18 -17.23
N GLU A 318 -18.25 26.72 -17.45
CA GLU A 318 -18.58 27.82 -18.38
C GLU A 318 -17.97 29.18 -18.00
N ASP A 319 -17.18 29.26 -16.93
CA ASP A 319 -16.59 30.49 -16.40
C ASP A 319 -15.25 30.88 -17.08
N ILE A 320 -15.14 30.65 -18.40
CA ILE A 320 -14.00 31.13 -19.20
C ILE A 320 -14.43 32.45 -19.84
N ASP A 321 -13.68 33.52 -19.57
CA ASP A 321 -13.92 34.84 -20.18
C ASP A 321 -13.49 34.81 -21.65
N ILE A 322 -14.45 34.60 -22.55
CA ILE A 322 -14.24 34.51 -24.00
C ILE A 322 -14.56 35.87 -24.62
N PRO A 323 -13.61 36.48 -25.34
CA PRO A 323 -13.88 37.71 -26.06
C PRO A 323 -15.04 37.54 -27.07
N PRO A 324 -15.89 38.56 -27.25
CA PRO A 324 -17.03 38.48 -28.15
C PRO A 324 -16.60 38.15 -29.58
N GLY A 325 -17.31 37.23 -30.23
CA GLY A 325 -17.05 36.81 -31.60
C GLY A 325 -16.06 35.65 -31.75
N PHE A 326 -15.46 35.17 -30.66
CA PHE A 326 -14.62 33.96 -30.67
C PHE A 326 -15.42 32.71 -30.32
N GLU A 327 -15.16 31.61 -31.04
CA GLU A 327 -15.67 30.27 -30.78
C GLU A 327 -14.60 29.42 -30.06
N ILE A 328 -15.01 28.48 -29.20
CA ILE A 328 -14.09 27.56 -28.51
C ILE A 328 -14.05 26.20 -29.21
N GLU A 329 -12.85 25.64 -29.32
CA GLU A 329 -12.60 24.23 -29.58
C GLU A 329 -11.71 23.62 -28.48
N PHE A 330 -12.12 22.50 -27.88
CA PHE A 330 -11.28 21.76 -26.93
C PHE A 330 -10.41 20.74 -27.65
N LYS A 331 -9.09 20.76 -27.42
CA LYS A 331 -8.12 19.80 -27.98
C LYS A 331 -7.44 18.95 -26.93
N GLN A 332 -7.56 17.64 -27.11
CA GLN A 332 -6.81 16.65 -26.35
C GLN A 332 -5.35 16.61 -26.83
N GLY A 333 -4.40 16.65 -25.90
CA GLY A 333 -2.98 16.41 -26.16
C GLY A 333 -2.57 14.96 -25.90
N ASP A 334 -1.26 14.70 -25.93
CA ASP A 334 -0.70 13.38 -25.69
C ASP A 334 -0.88 12.95 -24.22
N ILE A 335 -1.04 11.64 -24.00
CA ILE A 335 -1.14 11.07 -22.66
C ILE A 335 0.19 11.31 -21.91
N MET A 336 0.10 12.02 -20.79
CA MET A 336 1.17 12.20 -19.83
C MET A 336 0.99 11.22 -18.67
N MET A 337 2.08 10.87 -17.98
CA MET A 337 2.03 9.90 -16.88
C MET A 337 2.17 10.60 -15.53
N ARG A 338 1.16 10.48 -14.68
CA ARG A 338 1.19 10.94 -13.28
C ARG A 338 1.62 9.82 -12.37
N THR A 339 2.33 10.14 -11.28
CA THR A 339 2.57 9.17 -10.20
C THR A 339 2.00 9.67 -8.87
N THR A 340 1.14 8.87 -8.24
CA THR A 340 0.41 9.20 -7.00
C THR A 340 0.73 8.19 -5.90
N PRO A 341 1.19 8.62 -4.71
CA PRO A 341 1.44 7.74 -3.56
C PRO A 341 0.19 7.01 -3.09
N LEU A 342 0.37 5.76 -2.67
CA LEU A 342 -0.67 4.92 -2.06
C LEU A 342 -0.75 5.04 -0.54
N SER A 343 0.24 5.68 0.11
CA SER A 343 0.36 5.72 1.56
C SER A 343 -0.77 6.45 2.29
N SER A 344 -1.60 7.23 1.59
CA SER A 344 -2.81 7.85 2.16
C SER A 344 -4.09 7.00 2.08
N TRP A 345 -4.05 5.77 1.56
CA TRP A 345 -5.26 5.04 1.14
C TRP A 345 -5.42 3.67 1.80
N PHE A 346 -4.37 3.17 2.46
CA PHE A 346 -4.28 1.77 2.89
C PHE A 346 -4.48 1.52 4.39
N LEU A 347 -4.78 2.54 5.18
CA LEU A 347 -4.90 2.43 6.64
C LEU A 347 -6.10 3.19 7.23
N ALA A 348 -7.25 3.15 6.57
CA ALA A 348 -8.54 3.52 7.17
C ALA A 348 -9.53 2.36 7.06
#